data_AF-A0A455SH49-F1
#
_entry.id   AF-A0A455SH49-F1
#
_cell.length_a   1.000
_cell.length_b   1.000
_cell.length_c   1.000
_cell.angle_alpha   90.00
_cell.angle_beta   90.00
_cell.angle_gamma   90.00
#
_symmetry.space_group_name_H-M   'P 1'
#
loop_
_entity.id
_entity.type
_entity.pdbx_description
1 polymer ?
#
loop_
_entity_poly.entity_id
_entity_poly.type
_entity_poly.pdbx_seq_one_letter_code
_entity_poly.pdbx_strand_id
1 'polypeptide(L)'
;MHLHHELATFLHSLRPRYKVALLSNAWSEARSDFNRLFHLDRFVDLQIFSAEEGLAKPDERIYRLALTRLGVAPEETLFLDDRLENILAAQR
;
A
#
# COMPACT_ATOMS: atom_id res chain seq x y z
N MET A 1 12.34 12.97 5.83
CA MET A 1 11.13 12.20 5.46
C MET A 1 9.93 12.98 5.99
N HIS A 2 8.91 13.24 5.18
CA HIS A 2 7.74 14.03 5.57
C HIS A 2 6.46 13.28 5.18
N LEU A 3 5.47 13.26 6.07
CA LEU A 3 4.16 12.65 5.82
C LEU A 3 3.20 13.71 5.25
N HIS A 4 2.54 13.41 4.14
CA HIS A 4 1.47 14.25 3.62
C HIS A 4 0.20 14.09 4.48
N HIS A 5 0.08 14.89 5.53
CA HIS A 5 -0.95 14.73 6.56
C HIS A 5 -2.39 14.76 6.03
N GLU A 6 -2.68 15.61 5.03
CA GLU A 6 -4.01 15.68 4.41
C GLU A 6 -4.38 14.37 3.72
N LEU A 7 -3.41 13.75 3.03
CA LEU A 7 -3.63 12.49 2.33
C LEU A 7 -3.80 11.35 3.34
N ALA A 8 -2.96 11.30 4.37
CA ALA A 8 -3.09 10.30 5.44
C ALA A 8 -4.48 10.40 6.13
N THR A 9 -4.93 11.61 6.42
CA THR A 9 -6.26 11.84 7.02
C THR A 9 -7.39 11.44 6.08
N PHE A 10 -7.27 11.77 4.79
CA PHE A 10 -8.23 11.35 3.78
C PHE A 10 -8.31 9.82 3.69
N LEU A 11 -7.17 9.12 3.59
CA LEU A 11 -7.12 7.65 3.57
C LEU A 11 -7.78 7.04 4.81
N HIS A 12 -7.50 7.57 6.00
CA HIS A 12 -8.14 7.10 7.24
C HIS A 12 -9.66 7.27 7.21
N SER A 13 -10.17 8.38 6.66
CA SER A 13 -11.61 8.64 6.56
C SER A 13 -12.35 7.70 5.61
N LEU A 14 -11.64 7.00 4.71
CA LEU A 14 -12.22 6.01 3.80
C LEU A 14 -12.46 4.65 4.46
N ARG A 15 -11.74 4.32 5.54
CA ARG A 15 -11.74 3.01 6.20
C ARG A 15 -13.12 2.49 6.64
N PRO A 16 -14.11 3.33 7.03
CA PRO A 16 -15.46 2.86 7.33
C PRO A 16 -16.20 2.27 6.13
N ARG A 17 -15.74 2.53 4.89
CA ARG A 17 -16.40 2.12 3.64
C ARG A 17 -15.53 1.28 2.72
N TYR A 18 -14.22 1.43 2.79
CA TYR A 18 -13.25 0.77 1.94
C TYR A 18 -12.13 0.17 2.76
N LYS A 19 -11.56 -0.96 2.31
CA LYS A 19 -10.29 -1.44 2.84
C LYS A 19 -9.16 -0.61 2.23
N VAL A 20 -8.30 -0.05 3.06
CA VAL A 20 -7.20 0.81 2.62
C VAL A 20 -5.88 0.12 2.89
N ALA A 21 -5.03 0.01 1.87
CA ALA A 21 -3.69 -0.55 2.02
C ALA A 21 -2.61 0.38 1.47
N LEU A 22 -1.44 0.29 2.10
CA LEU A 22 -0.19 0.83 1.56
C LEU A 22 0.62 -0.29 0.92
N LEU A 23 1.00 -0.11 -0.34
CA LEU A 23 1.90 -1.01 -1.06
C LEU A 23 3.12 -0.22 -1.54
N SER A 24 4.27 -0.45 -0.93
CA SER A 24 5.48 0.36 -1.19
C SER A 24 6.71 -0.51 -1.47
N ASN A 25 7.49 -0.10 -2.47
CA ASN A 25 8.84 -0.62 -2.63
C ASN A 25 9.72 0.09 -1.60
N ALA A 26 10.08 -0.60 -0.52
CA ALA A 26 10.77 -0.03 0.62
C ALA A 26 11.83 -0.98 1.19
N TRP A 27 12.68 -0.46 2.07
CA TRP A 27 13.75 -1.20 2.74
C TRP A 27 13.22 -2.04 3.91
N SER A 28 14.07 -2.93 4.44
CA SER A 28 13.69 -3.95 5.45
C SER A 28 13.10 -3.37 6.73
N GLU A 29 13.57 -2.21 7.18
CA GLU A 29 13.15 -1.57 8.43
C GLU A 29 11.98 -0.59 8.24
N ALA A 30 11.51 -0.39 7.01
CA ALA A 30 10.55 0.64 6.63
C ALA A 30 9.28 0.61 7.49
N ARG A 31 8.72 -0.56 7.76
CA ARG A 31 7.53 -0.71 8.63
C ARG A 31 7.77 -0.11 10.02
N SER A 32 8.88 -0.50 10.65
CA SER A 32 9.21 -0.04 12.00
C SER A 32 9.44 1.47 12.03
N ASP A 33 10.15 2.01 11.04
CA ASP A 33 10.42 3.44 10.94
C ASP A 33 9.14 4.25 10.68
N PHE A 34 8.30 3.82 9.74
CA PHE A 34 7.06 4.52 9.41
C PHE A 34 6.04 4.47 10.55
N ASN A 35 5.88 3.34 11.23
CA ASN A 35 4.96 3.26 12.37
C ASN A 35 5.48 4.08 13.57
N ARG A 36 6.79 4.10 13.80
CA ARG A 36 7.40 4.88 14.88
C ARG A 36 7.34 6.39 14.62
N LEU A 37 7.65 6.83 13.41
CA LEU A 37 7.74 8.25 13.06
C LEU A 37 6.39 8.87 12.74
N PHE A 38 5.48 8.10 12.13
CA PHE A 38 4.24 8.63 11.54
C PHE A 38 2.98 7.91 12.00
N HIS A 39 3.08 6.83 12.78
CA HIS A 39 1.94 6.00 13.17
C HIS A 39 1.13 5.53 11.96
N LEU A 40 1.83 5.11 10.91
CA LEU A 40 1.23 4.80 9.61
C LEU A 40 0.18 3.67 9.69
N ASP A 41 0.37 2.76 10.64
CA ASP A 41 -0.56 1.69 11.05
C ASP A 41 -1.95 2.20 11.50
N ARG A 42 -2.08 3.48 11.86
CA ARG A 42 -3.38 4.08 12.21
C ARG A 42 -4.19 4.53 11.00
N PHE A 43 -3.55 4.73 9.85
CA PHE A 43 -4.20 5.32 8.67
C PHE A 43 -4.65 4.29 7.64
N VAL A 44 -4.11 3.07 7.68
CA VAL A 44 -4.40 2.00 6.71
C VAL A 44 -4.68 0.68 7.42
N ASP A 45 -5.43 -0.21 6.78
CA ASP A 45 -5.75 -1.54 7.29
C ASP A 45 -4.63 -2.56 7.04
N LEU A 46 -3.82 -2.33 6.00
CA LEU A 46 -2.69 -3.19 5.64
C LEU A 46 -1.50 -2.37 5.14
N GLN A 47 -0.30 -2.77 5.51
CA GLN A 47 0.95 -2.26 4.94
C GLN A 47 1.71 -3.42 4.32
N ILE A 48 2.22 -3.24 3.11
CA ILE A 48 3.02 -4.22 2.38
C ILE A 48 4.29 -3.51 1.91
N PHE A 49 5.44 -4.00 2.34
CA PHE A 49 6.74 -3.46 1.98
C PHE A 49 7.55 -4.51 1.22
N SER A 50 8.07 -4.13 0.06
CA SER A 50 8.72 -5.08 -0.86
C SER A 50 9.84 -5.92 -0.23
N ALA A 51 10.65 -5.32 0.65
CA ALA A 51 11.76 -6.02 1.30
C ALA A 51 11.28 -7.15 2.22
N GLU A 52 10.09 -7.03 2.82
CA GLU A 52 9.50 -8.06 3.67
C GLU A 52 8.95 -9.23 2.83
N GLU A 53 8.55 -8.95 1.59
CA GLU A 53 7.91 -9.93 0.70
C GLU A 53 8.87 -10.61 -0.28
N GLY A 54 10.07 -10.05 -0.48
CA GLY A 54 10.97 -10.46 -1.56
C GLY A 54 10.40 -10.23 -2.96
N LEU A 55 9.35 -9.41 -3.06
CA LEU A 55 8.64 -9.03 -4.29
C LEU A 55 8.57 -7.50 -4.32
N ALA A 56 8.69 -6.89 -5.49
CA ALA A 56 8.63 -5.44 -5.66
C ALA A 56 7.77 -5.10 -6.86
N LYS A 57 7.05 -3.97 -6.80
CA LYS A 57 6.45 -3.38 -8.01
C LYS A 57 7.58 -3.10 -9.02
N PRO A 58 7.39 -3.32 -10.34
CA PRO A 58 6.14 -3.64 -11.02
C PRO A 58 5.87 -5.15 -11.21
N ASP A 59 6.45 -6.05 -10.41
CA ASP A 59 6.14 -7.49 -10.49
C ASP A 59 4.67 -7.77 -10.14
N GLU A 60 3.92 -8.40 -11.05
CA GLU A 60 2.48 -8.69 -10.88
C GLU A 60 2.15 -9.45 -9.58
N ARG A 61 3.10 -10.26 -9.08
CA ARG A 61 2.92 -11.10 -7.90
C ARG A 61 2.69 -10.27 -6.65
N ILE A 62 3.26 -9.06 -6.55
CA ILE A 62 3.07 -8.21 -5.38
C ILE A 62 1.64 -7.64 -5.30
N TYR A 63 1.01 -7.37 -6.45
CA TYR A 63 -0.37 -6.90 -6.51
C TYR A 63 -1.35 -8.01 -6.16
N ARG A 64 -1.13 -9.22 -6.70
CA ARG A 64 -1.92 -10.42 -6.35
C ARG A 64 -1.80 -10.77 -4.87
N LEU A 65 -0.60 -10.62 -4.29
CA LEU A 65 -0.38 -10.75 -2.85
C LEU A 65 -1.21 -9.73 -2.07
N ALA A 66 -1.21 -8.46 -2.50
CA ALA A 66 -1.98 -7.41 -1.85
C ALA A 66 -3.49 -7.69 -1.85
N LEU A 67 -4.05 -8.06 -3.01
CA LEU A 67 -5.45 -8.46 -3.15
C LEU A 67 -5.80 -9.64 -2.25
N THR A 68 -4.94 -10.67 -2.23
CA THR A 68 -5.13 -11.87 -1.39
C THR A 68 -5.14 -11.51 0.09
N ARG A 69 -4.20 -10.69 0.58
CA ARG A 69 -4.12 -10.30 1.99
C ARG A 69 -5.26 -9.37 2.42
N LEU A 70 -5.71 -8.50 1.53
CA LEU A 70 -6.88 -7.66 1.77
C LEU A 70 -8.19 -8.44 1.67
N GLY A 71 -8.21 -9.57 0.98
CA GLY A 71 -9.42 -10.33 0.68
C GLY A 71 -10.40 -9.48 -0.12
N VAL A 72 -9.95 -8.96 -1.26
CA VAL A 72 -10.74 -8.15 -2.21
C VAL A 72 -10.56 -8.66 -3.62
N ALA A 73 -11.58 -8.46 -4.46
CA ALA A 73 -11.51 -8.77 -5.88
C ALA A 73 -10.74 -7.68 -6.65
N PRO A 74 -9.97 -8.03 -7.69
CA PRO A 74 -9.31 -7.03 -8.55
C PRO A 74 -10.28 -5.98 -9.10
N GLU A 75 -11.48 -6.40 -9.51
CA GLU A 75 -12.49 -5.55 -10.15
C GLU A 75 -13.13 -4.53 -9.18
N GLU A 76 -12.99 -4.76 -7.88
CA GLU A 76 -13.48 -3.88 -6.81
C GLU A 76 -12.34 -3.04 -6.19
N THR A 77 -11.15 -3.08 -6.79
CA THR A 77 -9.94 -2.47 -6.23
C THR A 77 -9.43 -1.32 -7.11
N LEU A 78 -9.13 -0.19 -6.47
CA LEU A 78 -8.41 0.92 -7.12
C LEU A 78 -6.95 0.92 -6.65
N PHE A 79 -6.02 0.90 -7.61
CA PHE A 79 -4.59 1.08 -7.34
C PHE A 79 -4.15 2.50 -7.75
N LEU A 80 -3.44 3.18 -6.86
CA LEU A 80 -2.91 4.53 -7.04
C LEU A 80 -1.40 4.52 -6.85
N ASP A 81 -0.65 5.06 -7.82
CA ASP A 81 0.80 5.13 -7.80
C ASP A 81 1.26 6.31 -8.68
N ASP A 82 2.44 6.86 -8.41
CA ASP A 82 3.02 7.97 -9.16
C ASP A 82 3.85 7.50 -10.36
N ARG A 83 4.17 6.20 -10.44
CA ARG A 83 4.98 5.63 -11.51
C ARG A 83 4.11 4.89 -12.52
N LEU A 84 4.15 5.34 -13.78
CA LEU A 84 3.39 4.74 -14.88
C LEU A 84 3.63 3.23 -15.03
N GLU A 85 4.88 2.76 -14.85
CA GLU A 85 5.21 1.33 -14.90
C GLU A 85 4.44 0.50 -13.87
N ASN A 86 4.23 1.04 -12.67
CA ASN A 86 3.50 0.37 -11.60
C ASN A 86 1.99 0.35 -11.91
N ILE A 87 1.47 1.44 -12.49
CA ILE A 87 0.06 1.53 -12.91
C ILE A 87 -0.22 0.51 -14.01
N LEU A 88 0.63 0.45 -15.04
CA LEU A 88 0.46 -0.49 -16.16
C LEU A 88 0.60 -1.95 -15.72
N ALA A 89 1.45 -2.24 -14.75
CA ALA A 89 1.58 -3.59 -14.20
C ALA A 89 0.36 -3.99 -13.37
N ALA A 90 -0.25 -3.06 -12.64
CA ALA A 90 -1.44 -3.31 -11.82
C ALA A 90 -2.70 -3.61 -12.65
N GLN A 91 -2.69 -3.33 -13.96
CA GLN A 91 -3.81 -3.59 -14.88
C GLN A 91 -3.84 -5.02 -15.44
N ARG A 92 -2.83 -5.84 -15.12
CA ARG A 92 -2.67 -7.22 -15.63
C ARG A 92 -3.22 -8.25 -14.66
#